data_AF-A0A7S1XNE1-F1
#
_entry.id   AF-A0A7S1XNE1-F1
#
_cell.length_a   1.000
_cell.length_b   1.000
_cell.length_c   1.000
_cell.angle_alpha   90.00
_cell.angle_beta   90.00
_cell.angle_gamma   90.00
#
_symmetry.space_group_name_H-M   'P 1'
#
loop_
_entity.id
_entity.type
_entity.pdbx_description
1 polymer ?
#
loop_
_entity_poly.entity_id
_entity_poly.type
_entity_poly.pdbx_seq_one_letter_code
_entity_poly.pdbx_strand_id
1 'polypeptide(L)'
;GRHVADEVWFRIVQIVTNNKELQKYATMALFESLLDPKAHETCICMATYLVGEYGYLVMDEEGMFPDQQFEALKMHFGNASKGTRGLILSAMAKMCNVYPDFREEIRQFMDKYRSSADVELQQRAIEYAALPGLGDEWLEEVLREMPQYSMDRVSPIEARLQSEAEAKGEEPRERTASSNSASGTNGGHDSQGTLAMPPAA
;
A
#
# COMPACT_ATOMS: atom_id res chain seq x y z
N GLY A 1 -20.60 -3.11 12.12
CA GLY A 1 -20.78 -1.76 11.54
C GLY A 1 -19.43 -1.22 11.10
N ARG A 2 -19.13 0.07 11.35
CA ARG A 2 -17.92 0.76 10.88
C ARG A 2 -16.59 0.06 11.24
N HIS A 3 -16.40 -0.36 12.49
CA HIS A 3 -15.15 -1.03 12.93
C HIS A 3 -14.77 -2.29 12.13
N VAL A 4 -15.74 -3.01 11.55
CA VAL A 4 -15.46 -4.17 10.69
C VAL A 4 -14.93 -3.74 9.33
N ALA A 5 -15.46 -2.63 8.77
CA ALA A 5 -14.95 -2.08 7.52
C ALA A 5 -13.49 -1.59 7.68
N ASP A 6 -13.17 -0.98 8.83
CA ASP A 6 -11.82 -0.50 9.14
C ASP A 6 -10.79 -1.65 9.14
N GLU A 7 -11.05 -2.72 9.89
CA GLU A 7 -10.17 -3.90 9.95
C GLU A 7 -9.95 -4.55 8.58
N VAL A 8 -10.97 -4.57 7.72
CA VAL A 8 -10.88 -5.15 6.37
C VAL A 8 -9.96 -4.32 5.47
N TRP A 9 -10.10 -3.00 5.40
CA TRP A 9 -9.27 -2.20 4.50
C TRP A 9 -7.81 -2.11 4.99
N PHE A 10 -7.58 -2.06 6.30
CA PHE A 10 -6.23 -2.19 6.85
C PHE A 10 -5.58 -3.50 6.43
N ARG A 11 -6.32 -4.62 6.42
CA ARG A 11 -5.77 -5.91 6.01
C ARG A 11 -5.46 -5.97 4.51
N ILE A 12 -6.30 -5.37 3.67
CA ILE A 12 -6.03 -5.26 2.22
C ILE A 12 -4.74 -4.46 1.98
N VAL A 13 -4.58 -3.30 2.63
CA VAL A 13 -3.35 -2.49 2.55
C VAL A 13 -2.12 -3.30 2.95
N GLN A 14 -2.17 -4.04 4.07
CA GLN A 14 -1.06 -4.92 4.49
C GLN A 14 -0.70 -5.97 3.44
N ILE A 15 -1.69 -6.60 2.82
CA ILE A 15 -1.48 -7.62 1.78
C ILE A 15 -0.83 -6.99 0.55
N VAL A 16 -1.30 -5.84 0.09
CA VAL A 16 -0.73 -5.16 -1.08
C VAL A 16 0.69 -4.66 -0.79
N THR A 17 0.95 -4.07 0.38
CA THR A 17 2.30 -3.63 0.76
C THR A 17 3.30 -4.79 0.84
N ASN A 18 2.87 -5.97 1.31
CA ASN A 18 3.75 -7.14 1.40
C ASN A 18 3.94 -7.88 0.05
N ASN A 19 3.09 -7.65 -0.96
CA ASN A 19 3.15 -8.35 -2.26
C ASN A 19 3.37 -7.37 -3.42
N LYS A 20 4.64 -7.13 -3.79
CA LYS A 20 5.02 -6.15 -4.83
C LYS A 20 4.29 -6.34 -6.17
N GLU A 21 4.08 -7.60 -6.59
CA GLU A 21 3.38 -7.94 -7.83
C GLU A 21 1.91 -7.45 -7.86
N LEU A 22 1.28 -7.26 -6.70
CA LEU A 22 -0.09 -6.75 -6.60
C LEU A 22 -0.18 -5.22 -6.58
N GLN A 23 0.92 -4.50 -6.29
CA GLN A 23 0.89 -3.06 -6.01
C GLN A 23 0.36 -2.25 -7.19
N LYS A 24 0.88 -2.47 -8.41
CA LYS A 24 0.40 -1.78 -9.61
C LYS A 24 -1.08 -2.08 -9.88
N TYR A 25 -1.45 -3.37 -9.94
CA TYR A 25 -2.82 -3.80 -10.24
C TYR A 25 -3.84 -3.28 -9.21
N ALA A 26 -3.54 -3.40 -7.91
CA ALA A 26 -4.42 -2.92 -6.85
C ALA A 26 -4.59 -1.40 -6.90
N THR A 27 -3.53 -0.66 -7.23
CA THR A 27 -3.59 0.81 -7.35
C THR A 27 -4.46 1.22 -8.54
N MET A 28 -4.33 0.58 -9.70
CA MET A 28 -5.21 0.81 -10.85
C MET A 28 -6.68 0.54 -10.51
N ALA A 29 -6.98 -0.66 -9.99
CA ALA A 29 -8.35 -1.08 -9.69
C ALA A 29 -9.04 -0.22 -8.61
N LEU A 30 -8.28 0.27 -7.62
CA LEU A 30 -8.84 1.14 -6.57
C LEU A 30 -8.87 2.61 -6.97
N PHE A 31 -8.05 3.05 -7.94
CA PHE A 31 -8.13 4.40 -8.49
C PHE A 31 -9.47 4.67 -9.17
N GLU A 32 -10.07 3.69 -9.82
CA GLU A 32 -11.44 3.79 -10.37
C GLU A 32 -12.45 4.24 -9.30
N SER A 33 -12.26 3.85 -8.04
CA SER A 33 -13.12 4.30 -6.93
C SER A 33 -12.91 5.76 -6.55
N LEU A 34 -11.76 6.38 -6.85
CA LEU A 34 -11.57 7.82 -6.65
C LEU A 34 -12.26 8.64 -7.74
N LEU A 35 -12.55 8.06 -8.90
CA LEU A 35 -13.23 8.74 -10.02
C LEU A 35 -14.75 8.92 -9.79
N ASP A 36 -15.38 8.13 -8.92
CA ASP A 36 -16.79 8.32 -8.52
C ASP A 36 -16.90 9.32 -7.34
N PRO A 37 -17.53 10.50 -7.52
CA PRO A 37 -17.75 11.46 -6.42
C PRO A 37 -18.62 10.93 -5.27
N LYS A 38 -19.28 9.77 -5.43
CA LYS A 38 -20.14 9.12 -4.43
C LYS A 38 -19.53 7.84 -3.83
N ALA A 39 -18.26 7.57 -4.10
CA ALA A 39 -17.57 6.40 -3.59
C ALA A 39 -17.64 6.30 -2.06
N HIS A 40 -17.70 5.07 -1.55
CA HIS A 40 -17.74 4.84 -0.11
C HIS A 40 -16.41 5.23 0.55
N GLU A 41 -16.46 5.87 1.71
CA GLU A 41 -15.27 6.43 2.38
C GLU A 41 -14.15 5.41 2.62
N THR A 42 -14.49 4.15 2.91
CA THR A 42 -13.50 3.05 3.02
C THR A 42 -12.73 2.81 1.71
N CYS A 43 -13.38 2.91 0.56
CA CYS A 43 -12.72 2.77 -0.75
C CYS A 43 -11.83 3.97 -1.02
N ILE A 44 -12.30 5.19 -0.70
CA ILE A 44 -11.50 6.42 -0.79
C ILE A 44 -10.24 6.30 0.08
N CYS A 45 -10.36 5.86 1.35
CA CYS A 45 -9.20 5.66 2.23
C CYS A 45 -8.17 4.68 1.64
N MET A 46 -8.65 3.52 1.18
CA MET A 46 -7.78 2.47 0.63
C MET A 46 -7.08 2.94 -0.66
N ALA A 47 -7.83 3.56 -1.57
CA ALA A 47 -7.29 4.11 -2.81
C ALA A 47 -6.33 5.27 -2.56
N THR A 48 -6.65 6.20 -1.65
CA THR A 48 -5.75 7.30 -1.26
C THR A 48 -4.42 6.77 -0.72
N TYR A 49 -4.44 5.75 0.14
CA TYR A 49 -3.21 5.13 0.65
C TYR A 49 -2.39 4.52 -0.49
N LEU A 50 -2.99 3.72 -1.37
CA LEU A 50 -2.27 3.06 -2.46
C LEU A 50 -1.75 4.05 -3.51
N VAL A 51 -2.50 5.11 -3.84
CA VAL A 51 -2.02 6.18 -4.74
C VAL A 51 -0.85 6.94 -4.11
N GLY A 52 -0.93 7.26 -2.81
CA GLY A 52 0.18 7.91 -2.11
C GLY A 52 1.45 7.06 -2.01
N GLU A 53 1.33 5.74 -2.02
CA GLU A 53 2.47 4.81 -1.90
C GLU A 53 3.00 4.32 -3.26
N TYR A 54 2.10 4.05 -4.21
CA TYR A 54 2.36 3.30 -5.45
C TYR A 54 1.84 4.03 -6.70
N GLY A 55 1.34 5.26 -6.60
CA GLY A 55 0.91 6.08 -7.75
C GLY A 55 2.01 6.25 -8.81
N TYR A 56 3.27 6.14 -8.41
CA TYR A 56 4.43 6.14 -9.30
C TYR A 56 4.50 4.92 -10.24
N LEU A 57 3.87 3.79 -9.90
CA LEU A 57 3.83 2.59 -10.76
C LEU A 57 2.81 2.70 -11.91
N VAL A 58 1.93 3.71 -11.84
CA VAL A 58 0.75 3.90 -12.70
C VAL A 58 0.71 5.28 -13.33
N MET A 59 1.74 6.12 -13.13
CA MET A 59 1.79 7.50 -13.63
C MET A 59 1.80 7.63 -15.16
N ASP A 60 2.14 6.57 -15.89
CA ASP A 60 2.14 6.51 -17.36
C ASP A 60 0.89 5.81 -17.94
N GLU A 61 -0.02 5.32 -17.09
CA GLU A 61 -1.26 4.66 -17.53
C GLU A 61 -2.32 5.71 -17.93
N GLU A 62 -3.07 5.44 -18.99
CA GLU A 62 -4.08 6.37 -19.51
C GLU A 62 -5.16 6.65 -18.45
N GLY A 63 -5.35 7.93 -18.12
CA GLY A 63 -6.30 8.36 -17.08
C GLY A 63 -5.73 8.39 -15.67
N MET A 64 -4.44 8.07 -15.48
CA MET A 64 -3.77 8.00 -14.17
C MET A 64 -2.51 8.88 -14.08
N PHE A 65 -2.38 9.90 -14.92
CA PHE A 65 -1.27 10.87 -14.87
C PHE A 65 -1.24 11.63 -13.52
N PRO A 66 -0.10 12.19 -13.08
CA PRO A 66 0.02 12.82 -11.75
C PRO A 66 -0.98 13.97 -11.47
N ASP A 67 -1.39 14.74 -12.48
CA ASP A 67 -2.45 15.74 -12.39
C ASP A 67 -3.82 15.09 -12.10
N GLN A 68 -4.12 13.99 -12.78
CA GLN A 68 -5.36 13.24 -12.60
C GLN A 68 -5.40 12.55 -11.23
N GLN A 69 -4.26 12.02 -10.76
CA GLN A 69 -4.12 11.53 -9.39
C GLN A 69 -4.38 12.64 -8.36
N PHE A 70 -3.82 13.83 -8.58
CA PHE A 70 -3.98 14.97 -7.68
C PHE A 70 -5.43 15.48 -7.63
N GLU A 71 -6.08 15.68 -8.78
CA GLU A 71 -7.48 16.12 -8.84
C GLU A 71 -8.45 15.09 -8.26
N ALA A 72 -8.22 13.78 -8.48
CA ALA A 72 -9.04 12.73 -7.90
C ALA A 72 -9.00 12.74 -6.35
N LEU A 73 -7.81 12.93 -5.76
CA LEU A 73 -7.66 13.08 -4.31
C LEU A 73 -8.31 14.38 -3.79
N LYS A 74 -8.11 15.48 -4.50
CA LYS A 74 -8.63 16.82 -4.17
C LYS A 74 -10.16 16.88 -4.23
N MET A 75 -10.80 16.17 -5.15
CA MET A 75 -12.26 16.06 -5.29
C MET A 75 -12.92 15.54 -4.00
N HIS A 76 -12.35 14.50 -3.39
CA HIS A 76 -12.91 13.90 -2.17
C HIS A 76 -12.65 14.71 -0.90
N PHE A 77 -11.60 15.52 -0.89
CA PHE A 77 -11.12 16.24 0.30
C PHE A 77 -12.17 17.13 0.97
N GLY A 78 -13.07 17.74 0.21
CA GLY A 78 -14.10 18.64 0.75
C GLY A 78 -15.15 17.94 1.61
N ASN A 79 -15.53 16.72 1.24
CA ASN A 79 -16.65 15.97 1.84
C ASN A 79 -16.20 14.82 2.75
N ALA A 80 -14.93 14.43 2.67
CA ALA A 80 -14.34 13.35 3.45
C ALA A 80 -14.24 13.68 4.96
N SER A 81 -14.25 12.65 5.81
CA SER A 81 -14.05 12.84 7.26
C SER A 81 -12.66 13.37 7.60
N LYS A 82 -12.49 13.84 8.83
CA LYS A 82 -11.21 14.37 9.36
C LYS A 82 -10.04 13.39 9.14
N GLY A 83 -10.24 12.10 9.41
CA GLY A 83 -9.22 11.07 9.23
C GLY A 83 -8.83 10.88 7.78
N THR A 84 -9.82 10.76 6.89
CA THR A 84 -9.61 10.63 5.45
C THR A 84 -8.95 11.87 4.84
N ARG A 85 -9.31 13.08 5.28
CA ARG A 85 -8.63 14.33 4.87
C ARG A 85 -7.17 14.36 5.34
N GLY A 86 -6.89 13.91 6.55
CA GLY A 86 -5.51 13.74 7.04
C GLY A 86 -4.72 12.75 6.20
N LEU A 87 -5.34 11.64 5.78
CA LEU A 87 -4.75 10.63 4.89
C LEU A 87 -4.48 11.18 3.49
N ILE A 88 -5.40 11.97 2.92
CA ILE A 88 -5.20 12.66 1.63
C ILE A 88 -4.02 13.64 1.71
N LEU A 89 -3.87 14.42 2.80
CA LEU A 89 -2.68 15.27 2.96
C LEU A 89 -1.37 14.46 2.99
N SER A 90 -1.37 13.28 3.61
CA SER A 90 -0.18 12.40 3.63
C SER A 90 0.12 11.81 2.25
N ALA A 91 -0.89 11.42 1.48
CA ALA A 91 -0.71 10.97 0.10
C ALA A 91 -0.16 12.09 -0.79
N MET A 92 -0.72 13.31 -0.69
CA MET A 92 -0.21 14.49 -1.38
C MET A 92 1.22 14.85 -0.97
N ALA A 93 1.60 14.67 0.30
CA ALA A 93 2.99 14.85 0.74
C ALA A 93 3.94 13.87 0.03
N LYS A 94 3.56 12.60 -0.11
CA LYS A 94 4.33 11.61 -0.89
C LYS A 94 4.40 11.96 -2.38
N MET A 95 3.31 12.48 -2.96
CA MET A 95 3.32 13.02 -4.32
C MET A 95 4.33 14.15 -4.51
N CYS A 96 4.56 15.03 -3.52
CA CYS A 96 5.65 16.02 -3.59
C CYS A 96 7.04 15.39 -3.71
N ASN A 97 7.27 14.24 -3.09
CA ASN A 97 8.55 13.54 -3.19
C ASN A 97 8.74 12.94 -4.59
N VAL A 98 7.72 12.22 -5.06
CA VAL A 98 7.73 11.46 -6.32
C VAL A 98 7.65 12.36 -7.57
N TYR A 99 6.89 13.46 -7.51
CA TYR A 99 6.59 14.32 -8.66
C TYR A 99 7.09 15.77 -8.41
N PRO A 100 8.37 16.07 -8.69
CA PRO A 100 8.94 17.40 -8.45
C PRO A 100 8.16 18.56 -9.09
N ASP A 101 7.63 18.35 -10.30
CA ASP A 101 6.89 19.37 -11.05
C ASP A 101 5.56 19.77 -10.39
N PHE A 102 4.95 18.88 -9.60
CA PHE A 102 3.67 19.11 -8.91
C PHE A 102 3.82 19.69 -7.49
N ARG A 103 5.05 19.79 -6.97
CA ARG A 103 5.33 20.28 -5.60
C ARG A 103 4.68 21.63 -5.31
N GLU A 104 4.71 22.56 -6.26
CA GLU A 104 4.16 23.91 -6.06
C GLU A 104 2.62 23.92 -5.99
N GLU A 105 1.94 23.13 -6.82
CA GLU A 105 0.48 23.05 -6.79
C GLU A 105 0.00 22.37 -5.49
N ILE A 106 0.67 21.28 -5.09
CA ILE A 106 0.38 20.58 -3.83
C ILE A 106 0.62 21.53 -2.64
N ARG A 107 1.71 22.29 -2.65
CA ARG A 107 2.01 23.30 -1.61
C ARG A 107 0.91 24.36 -1.53
N GLN A 108 0.48 24.92 -2.67
CA GLN A 108 -0.62 25.88 -2.73
C GLN A 108 -1.96 25.30 -2.25
N PHE A 109 -2.19 24.00 -2.41
CA PHE A 109 -3.34 23.32 -1.83
C PHE A 109 -3.23 23.18 -0.31
N MET A 110 -2.09 22.72 0.21
CA MET A 110 -1.84 22.60 1.65
C MET A 110 -1.89 23.94 2.37
N ASP A 111 -1.37 25.01 1.76
CA ASP A 111 -1.32 26.37 2.34
C ASP A 111 -2.70 26.89 2.76
N LYS A 112 -3.78 26.47 2.08
CA LYS A 112 -5.18 26.81 2.40
C LYS A 112 -5.63 26.26 3.76
N TYR A 113 -4.94 25.25 4.30
CA TYR A 113 -5.31 24.56 5.55
C TYR A 113 -4.37 24.88 6.72
N ARG A 114 -3.35 25.72 6.55
CA ARG A 114 -2.47 26.19 7.64
C ARG A 114 -3.21 26.96 8.75
N SER A 115 -4.39 27.50 8.47
CA SER A 115 -5.29 28.16 9.43
C SER A 115 -6.56 27.36 9.73
N SER A 116 -6.56 26.05 9.43
CA SER A 116 -7.65 25.13 9.75
C SER A 116 -7.96 25.13 11.26
N ALA A 117 -9.25 25.17 11.62
CA ALA A 117 -9.71 24.96 12.99
C ALA A 117 -9.58 23.50 13.46
N ASP A 118 -9.34 22.57 12.53
CA ASP A 118 -8.93 21.21 12.85
C ASP A 118 -7.40 21.15 13.01
N VAL A 119 -6.95 20.86 14.24
CA VAL A 119 -5.53 20.86 14.65
C VAL A 119 -4.71 19.79 13.93
N GLU A 120 -5.27 18.59 13.71
CA GLU A 120 -4.57 17.51 12.98
C GLU A 120 -4.36 17.89 11.52
N LEU A 121 -5.37 18.50 10.90
CA LEU A 121 -5.28 18.97 9.53
C LEU A 121 -4.33 20.17 9.40
N GLN A 122 -4.39 21.09 10.37
CA GLN A 122 -3.49 22.25 10.44
C GLN A 122 -2.02 21.81 10.57
N GLN A 123 -1.72 20.91 11.50
CA GLN A 123 -0.36 20.44 11.76
C GLN A 123 0.22 19.79 10.49
N ARG A 124 -0.50 18.83 9.90
CA ARG A 124 -0.10 18.17 8.64
C ARG A 124 0.10 19.17 7.51
N ALA A 125 -0.81 20.14 7.35
CA ALA A 125 -0.70 21.15 6.30
C ALA A 125 0.51 22.07 6.47
N ILE A 126 0.88 22.41 7.71
CA ILE A 126 2.07 23.24 8.01
C ILE A 126 3.35 22.43 7.80
N GLU A 127 3.43 21.22 8.36
CA GLU A 127 4.61 20.35 8.28
C GLU A 127 4.89 19.92 6.83
N TYR A 128 3.90 19.33 6.15
CA TYR A 128 4.09 18.79 4.80
C TYR A 128 4.39 19.87 3.76
N ALA A 129 3.82 21.08 3.91
CA ALA A 129 4.15 22.21 3.03
C ALA A 129 5.55 22.81 3.31
N ALA A 130 6.17 22.49 4.45
CA ALA A 130 7.52 22.91 4.80
C ALA A 130 8.59 21.85 4.44
N LEU A 131 8.24 20.55 4.42
CA LEU A 131 9.18 19.45 4.18
C LEU A 131 10.08 19.64 2.93
N PRO A 132 9.58 20.01 1.73
CA PRO A 132 10.45 20.20 0.56
C PRO A 132 11.49 21.33 0.72
N GLY A 133 11.28 22.26 1.66
CA GLY A 133 12.22 23.32 1.98
C GLY A 133 13.43 22.88 2.83
N LEU A 134 13.43 21.64 3.33
CA LEU A 134 14.54 21.06 4.11
C LEU A 134 15.64 20.43 3.22
N GLY A 135 15.36 20.26 1.92
CA GLY A 135 16.24 19.61 0.95
C GLY A 135 15.77 18.19 0.58
N ASP A 136 16.07 17.77 -0.65
CA ASP A 136 15.55 16.53 -1.23
C ASP A 136 16.00 15.27 -0.46
N GLU A 137 17.24 15.23 0.04
CA GLU A 137 17.77 14.12 0.86
C GLU A 137 16.89 13.85 2.10
N TRP A 138 16.44 14.90 2.79
CA TRP A 138 15.55 14.78 3.95
C TRP A 138 14.12 14.46 3.55
N LEU A 139 13.65 14.96 2.41
CA LEU A 139 12.32 14.66 1.88
C LEU A 139 12.20 13.17 1.52
N GLU A 140 13.20 12.62 0.84
CA GLU A 140 13.27 11.22 0.44
C GLU A 140 13.35 10.28 1.65
N GLU A 141 14.20 10.56 2.65
CA GLU A 141 14.30 9.71 3.85
C GLU A 141 13.03 9.76 4.71
N VAL A 142 12.40 10.93 4.85
CA VAL A 142 11.15 11.08 5.65
C VAL A 142 9.95 10.43 4.94
N LEU A 143 9.90 10.46 3.61
CA LEU A 143 8.76 9.99 2.80
C LEU A 143 9.01 8.66 2.07
N ARG A 144 10.08 7.95 2.44
CA ARG A 144 10.44 6.64 1.87
C ARG A 144 9.32 5.60 1.93
N GLU A 145 9.45 4.56 1.11
CA GLU A 145 8.52 3.43 1.08
C GLU A 145 8.30 2.84 2.48
N MET A 146 7.03 2.54 2.79
CA MET A 146 6.62 1.93 4.04
C MET A 146 7.26 0.53 4.16
N PRO A 147 7.90 0.21 5.31
CA PRO A 147 8.48 -1.11 5.52
C PRO A 147 7.38 -2.18 5.51
N GLN A 148 7.74 -3.40 5.08
CA GLN A 148 6.83 -4.53 5.06
C GLN A 148 6.25 -4.81 6.45
N TYR A 149 4.96 -5.12 6.50
CA TYR A 149 4.27 -5.45 7.75
C TYR A 149 4.70 -6.82 8.26
N SER A 150 5.11 -6.88 9.53
CA SER A 150 5.44 -8.14 10.22
C SER A 150 4.29 -9.15 10.15
N MET A 151 4.53 -10.32 9.58
CA MET A 151 3.51 -11.38 9.42
C MET A 151 3.10 -12.04 10.74
N ASP A 152 3.88 -11.85 11.81
CA ASP A 152 3.70 -12.48 13.13
C ASP A 152 2.51 -11.93 13.93
N ARG A 153 1.84 -10.88 13.42
CA ARG A 153 0.61 -10.37 14.02
C ARG A 153 -0.59 -11.16 13.49
N VAL A 154 -1.11 -12.09 14.30
CA VAL A 154 -2.43 -12.71 14.11
C VAL A 154 -3.42 -11.59 13.79
N SER A 155 -4.08 -11.64 12.63
CA SER A 155 -4.94 -10.53 12.25
C SER A 155 -6.15 -10.44 13.19
N PRO A 156 -6.66 -9.24 13.52
CA PRO A 156 -7.86 -9.10 14.35
C PRO A 156 -9.08 -9.86 13.80
N ILE A 157 -9.13 -10.02 12.48
CA ILE A 157 -10.15 -10.81 11.77
C ILE A 157 -9.93 -12.31 12.01
N GLU A 158 -8.71 -12.83 11.91
CA GLU A 158 -8.40 -14.24 12.25
C GLU A 158 -8.71 -14.55 13.72
N ALA A 159 -8.35 -13.66 14.65
CA ALA A 159 -8.67 -13.82 16.07
C ALA A 159 -10.18 -13.83 16.33
N ARG A 160 -10.96 -12.97 15.64
CA ARG A 160 -12.43 -13.00 15.71
C ARG A 160 -13.01 -14.29 15.12
N LEU A 161 -12.58 -14.70 13.94
CA LEU A 161 -13.03 -15.94 13.30
C LEU A 161 -12.72 -17.17 14.15
N GLN A 162 -11.56 -17.21 14.81
CA GLN A 162 -11.22 -18.25 15.80
C GLN A 162 -12.18 -18.21 16.98
N SER A 163 -12.41 -17.05 17.60
CA SER A 163 -13.36 -16.93 18.72
C SER A 163 -14.81 -17.28 18.33
N GLU A 164 -15.22 -17.03 17.08
CA GLU A 164 -16.54 -17.42 16.56
C GLU A 164 -16.65 -18.92 16.26
N ALA A 165 -15.56 -19.56 15.81
CA ALA A 165 -15.51 -21.01 15.60
C ALA A 165 -15.50 -21.76 16.93
N GLU A 166 -14.69 -21.30 17.90
CA GLU A 166 -14.67 -21.78 19.29
C GLU A 166 -16.06 -21.66 19.95
N ALA A 167 -16.73 -20.50 19.79
CA ALA A 167 -18.08 -20.29 20.29
C ALA A 167 -19.16 -21.16 19.61
N LYS A 168 -18.89 -21.70 18.42
CA LYS A 168 -19.77 -22.62 17.68
C LYS A 168 -19.40 -24.10 17.88
N GLY A 169 -18.29 -24.39 18.56
CA GLY A 169 -17.81 -25.76 18.77
C GLY A 169 -17.22 -26.42 17.51
N GLU A 170 -16.78 -25.63 16.53
CA GLU A 170 -16.09 -26.13 15.33
C GLU A 170 -14.58 -26.21 15.61
N GLU A 171 -13.99 -27.41 15.54
CA GLU A 171 -12.54 -27.58 15.79
C GLU A 171 -11.69 -26.80 14.78
N PRO A 172 -10.53 -26.23 15.20
CA PRO A 172 -9.65 -25.53 14.29
C PRO A 172 -9.11 -26.46 13.20
N ARG A 173 -9.37 -26.13 11.94
CA ARG A 173 -8.64 -26.75 10.82
C ARG A 173 -7.19 -26.32 10.87
N GLU A 174 -6.33 -27.19 11.42
CA GLU A 174 -4.87 -27.03 11.34
C GLU A 174 -4.45 -26.79 9.88
N ARG A 175 -3.62 -25.76 9.67
CA ARG A 175 -2.94 -25.59 8.38
C ARG A 175 -1.90 -26.69 8.27
N THR A 176 -2.18 -27.71 7.45
CA THR A 176 -1.13 -28.65 7.01
C THR A 176 -0.04 -27.86 6.31
N ALA A 177 1.08 -27.64 6.99
CA ALA A 177 2.24 -27.02 6.40
C ALA A 177 2.84 -27.97 5.36
N SER A 178 2.57 -27.72 4.08
CA SER A 178 3.27 -28.41 2.98
C SER A 178 4.72 -27.95 2.91
N SER A 179 5.55 -28.56 3.76
CA SER A 179 6.99 -28.45 3.74
C SER A 179 7.56 -29.16 2.50
N ASN A 180 7.67 -28.43 1.38
CA ASN A 180 8.46 -28.88 0.24
C ASN A 180 9.96 -28.58 0.44
N SER A 181 10.55 -29.26 1.42
CA SER A 181 12.00 -29.37 1.61
C SER A 181 12.47 -30.75 1.15
N ALA A 182 12.52 -30.96 -0.17
CA ALA A 182 13.02 -32.20 -0.77
C ALA A 182 14.55 -32.15 -0.92
N SER A 183 15.29 -32.39 0.16
CA SER A 183 16.73 -32.64 0.16
C SER A 183 17.02 -33.94 0.90
N GLY A 184 17.30 -35.01 0.14
CA GLY A 184 17.46 -36.38 0.66
C GLY A 184 18.47 -37.20 -0.13
N THR A 185 19.75 -36.94 0.12
CA THR A 185 20.91 -37.80 -0.19
C THR A 185 20.81 -39.15 0.57
N ASN A 186 21.45 -40.28 0.28
CA ASN A 186 22.49 -40.70 -0.68
C ASN A 186 22.48 -42.25 -0.78
N GLY A 187 23.22 -42.86 -1.71
CA GLY A 187 23.64 -44.28 -1.58
C GLY A 187 23.91 -45.00 -2.90
N GLY A 188 25.14 -45.44 -3.14
CA GLY A 188 25.50 -46.19 -4.35
C GLY A 188 26.67 -47.15 -4.18
N HIS A 189 26.89 -47.99 -5.19
CA HIS A 189 28.15 -48.68 -5.51
C HIS A 189 28.11 -49.22 -6.96
N ASP A 190 29.17 -48.90 -7.73
CA ASP A 190 30.00 -49.76 -8.61
C ASP A 190 29.35 -50.85 -9.50
N SER A 191 29.81 -51.14 -10.73
CA SER A 191 31.12 -50.85 -11.38
C SER A 191 31.09 -50.96 -12.94
N GLN A 192 32.14 -50.44 -13.59
CA GLN A 192 32.71 -50.80 -14.93
C GLN A 192 31.96 -50.42 -16.23
N GLY A 193 32.67 -49.92 -17.27
CA GLY A 193 32.04 -49.69 -18.58
C GLY A 193 32.71 -48.91 -19.74
N THR A 194 33.93 -48.36 -19.63
CA THR A 194 34.90 -48.18 -20.76
C THR A 194 34.50 -47.42 -22.07
N LEU A 195 35.23 -46.32 -22.35
CA LEU A 195 35.58 -45.70 -23.67
C LEU A 195 34.48 -45.20 -24.65
N ALA A 196 34.44 -43.87 -24.91
CA ALA A 196 35.03 -43.23 -26.13
C ALA A 196 34.46 -41.82 -26.44
N MET A 197 35.34 -40.91 -26.89
CA MET A 197 35.10 -39.59 -27.52
C MET A 197 36.24 -39.33 -28.54
N PRO A 198 36.16 -38.34 -29.46
CA PRO A 198 34.99 -37.67 -30.05
C PRO A 198 34.93 -38.01 -31.57
N PRO A 199 35.18 -37.16 -32.62
CA PRO A 199 35.42 -35.71 -32.75
C PRO A 199 34.11 -34.90 -32.97
N ALA A 200 34.12 -33.89 -33.85
CA ALA A 200 33.01 -33.01 -34.24
C ALA A 200 33.03 -32.73 -35.76
N ALA A 201 31.89 -32.27 -36.30
CA ALA A 201 31.76 -31.43 -37.49
C ALA A 201 30.46 -30.61 -37.35
#